data_AF-A0A931XU79-F1
#
_entry.id   AF-A0A931XU79-F1
#
_cell.length_a   1.000
_cell.length_b   1.000
_cell.length_c   1.000
_cell.angle_alpha   90.00
_cell.angle_beta   90.00
_cell.angle_gamma   90.00
#
_symmetry.space_group_name_H-M   'P 1'
#
loop_
_entity.id
_entity.type
_entity.pdbx_description
1 polymer ?
#
loop_
_entity_poly.entity_id
_entity_poly.type
_entity_poly.pdbx_seq_one_letter_code
_entity_poly.pdbx_strand_id
1 'polypeptide(L)'
;APDEVISEIRVPAPPAGSASAYAKFPHPASRFAVVGAAALLTLQDGVCRRARVALTGAADKAVRARAVEAALEGGPLTPERIAAAASKAAEGLECLGDLVASPEYRAHLAQVYVRRALTAAAERARASR
;
A
#
# COMPACT_ATOMS: atom_id res chain seq x y z
N ALA A 1 11.85 -2.38 -25.37
CA ALA A 1 11.99 -2.50 -26.83
C ALA A 1 11.13 -3.68 -27.31
N PRO A 2 10.61 -3.68 -28.54
CA PRO A 2 9.70 -4.74 -29.03
C PRO A 2 10.33 -6.15 -29.11
N ASP A 3 11.65 -6.25 -28.95
CA ASP A 3 12.50 -7.44 -29.01
C ASP A 3 13.01 -7.91 -27.63
N GLU A 4 12.48 -7.38 -26.54
CA GLU A 4 12.85 -7.77 -25.17
C GLU A 4 11.89 -8.79 -24.54
N VAL A 5 12.43 -9.64 -23.67
CA VAL A 5 11.67 -10.60 -22.86
C VAL A 5 12.11 -10.46 -21.40
N ILE A 6 11.15 -10.31 -20.48
CA ILE A 6 11.44 -10.35 -19.03
C ILE A 6 11.86 -11.77 -18.67
N SER A 7 13.13 -11.96 -18.29
CA SER A 7 13.69 -13.26 -17.92
C SER A 7 13.62 -13.54 -16.42
N GLU A 8 13.69 -12.50 -15.57
CA GLU A 8 13.68 -12.66 -14.12
C GLU A 8 13.22 -11.38 -13.41
N ILE A 9 12.81 -11.55 -12.14
CA ILE A 9 12.53 -10.45 -11.20
C ILE A 9 13.37 -10.69 -9.96
N ARG A 10 14.28 -9.77 -9.66
CA ARG A 10 15.13 -9.84 -8.46
C ARG A 10 14.53 -8.99 -7.35
N VAL A 11 14.03 -9.64 -6.30
CA VAL A 11 13.47 -8.97 -5.11
C VAL A 11 14.43 -9.15 -3.93
N PRO A 12 15.02 -8.07 -3.39
CA PRO A 12 15.87 -8.17 -2.21
C PRO A 12 15.11 -8.71 -1.01
N ALA A 13 15.74 -9.60 -0.24
CA ALA A 13 15.19 -10.06 1.03
C ALA A 13 14.93 -8.86 1.95
N PRO A 14 13.74 -8.73 2.54
CA PRO A 14 13.47 -7.66 3.50
C PRO A 14 14.39 -7.76 4.72
N PRO A 15 14.85 -6.62 5.29
CA PRO A 15 15.61 -6.63 6.54
C PRO A 15 14.83 -7.30 7.68
N ALA A 16 15.52 -7.78 8.71
CA ALA A 16 14.90 -8.28 9.93
C ALA A 16 13.91 -7.26 10.52
N GLY A 17 12.81 -7.75 11.10
CA GLY A 17 11.71 -6.91 11.58
C GLY A 17 10.85 -6.30 10.47
N SER A 18 10.99 -6.76 9.22
CA SER A 18 10.11 -6.38 8.13
C SER A 18 8.93 -7.34 7.98
N ALA A 19 7.75 -6.80 7.75
CA ALA A 19 6.60 -7.57 7.32
C ALA A 19 5.81 -6.84 6.24
N SER A 20 5.04 -7.62 5.47
CA SER A 20 4.20 -7.08 4.41
C SER A 20 2.77 -7.58 4.50
N ALA A 21 1.87 -6.83 3.89
CA ALA A 21 0.49 -7.21 3.68
C ALA A 21 -0.04 -6.60 2.38
N TYR A 22 -1.05 -7.28 1.81
CA TYR A 22 -1.80 -6.80 0.68
C TYR A 22 -3.29 -6.87 1.01
N ALA A 23 -4.02 -5.78 0.76
CA ALA A 23 -5.46 -5.71 0.94
C ALA A 23 -6.10 -5.17 -0.35
N LYS A 24 -7.21 -5.77 -0.80
CA LYS A 24 -7.90 -5.32 -2.02
C LYS A 24 -9.41 -5.28 -1.89
N PHE A 25 -10.03 -4.32 -2.55
CA PHE A 25 -11.44 -4.34 -2.95
C PHE A 25 -11.54 -5.07 -4.29
N PRO A 26 -12.04 -6.31 -4.31
CA PRO A 26 -12.14 -7.08 -5.54
C PRO A 26 -13.38 -6.67 -6.34
N HIS A 27 -13.22 -6.60 -7.65
CA HIS A 27 -14.35 -6.57 -8.58
C HIS A 27 -15.21 -7.83 -8.37
N PRO A 28 -16.55 -7.72 -8.25
CA PRO A 28 -17.40 -8.86 -7.92
C PRO A 28 -17.25 -10.07 -8.86
N ALA A 29 -17.20 -9.81 -10.17
CA ALA A 29 -17.03 -10.84 -11.19
C ALA A 29 -15.57 -11.27 -11.39
N SER A 30 -14.70 -10.38 -11.90
CA SER A 30 -13.32 -10.72 -12.28
C SER A 30 -12.33 -10.89 -11.12
N ARG A 31 -12.67 -10.42 -9.91
CA ARG A 31 -11.78 -10.36 -8.73
C ARG A 31 -10.50 -9.52 -8.92
N PHE A 32 -10.42 -8.76 -10.02
CA PHE A 32 -9.44 -7.70 -10.20
C PHE A 32 -9.52 -6.70 -9.05
N ALA A 33 -8.39 -6.13 -8.64
CA ALA A 33 -8.39 -5.12 -7.59
C ALA A 33 -8.93 -3.79 -8.14
N VAL A 34 -10.20 -3.48 -7.88
CA VAL A 34 -10.76 -2.15 -8.17
C VAL A 34 -9.92 -1.10 -7.44
N VAL A 35 -9.57 -1.40 -6.18
CA VAL A 35 -8.46 -0.75 -5.48
C VAL A 35 -7.73 -1.83 -4.67
N GLY A 36 -6.41 -1.82 -4.72
CA GLY A 36 -5.55 -2.65 -3.89
C GLY A 36 -4.42 -1.83 -3.28
N ALA A 37 -3.93 -2.26 -2.12
CA ALA A 37 -2.82 -1.63 -1.42
C ALA A 37 -1.84 -2.71 -0.94
N ALA A 38 -0.59 -2.60 -1.36
CA ALA A 38 0.54 -3.36 -0.83
C ALA A 38 1.31 -2.49 0.16
N ALA A 39 1.59 -3.01 1.34
CA ALA A 39 2.40 -2.36 2.35
C ALA A 39 3.55 -3.28 2.77
N LEU A 40 4.76 -2.73 2.88
CA LEU A 40 5.91 -3.36 3.52
C LEU A 40 6.48 -2.37 4.53
N LEU A 41 6.57 -2.80 5.79
CA LEU A 41 7.03 -2.00 6.92
C LEU A 41 8.22 -2.70 7.57
N THR A 42 9.24 -1.94 7.96
CA THR A 42 10.36 -2.42 8.78
C THR A 42 10.30 -1.73 10.14
N LEU A 43 10.17 -2.51 11.22
CA LEU A 43 10.02 -2.01 12.59
C LEU A 43 11.27 -2.30 13.43
N GLN A 44 11.94 -1.26 13.91
CA GLN A 44 13.10 -1.36 14.80
C GLN A 44 12.84 -0.51 16.04
N ASP A 45 13.02 -1.07 17.23
CA ASP A 45 12.76 -0.41 18.53
C ASP A 45 11.42 0.34 18.63
N GLY A 46 10.34 -0.25 18.10
CA GLY A 46 9.01 0.38 18.09
C GLY A 46 8.82 1.49 17.06
N VAL A 47 9.85 1.79 16.25
CA VAL A 47 9.87 2.84 15.24
C VAL A 47 9.86 2.26 13.83
N CYS A 48 9.01 2.81 12.97
CA CYS A 48 8.99 2.50 11.54
C CYS A 48 10.24 3.08 10.87
N ARG A 49 11.21 2.22 10.56
CA ARG A 49 12.45 2.61 9.87
C ARG A 49 12.27 2.76 8.37
N ARG A 50 11.36 1.96 7.80
CA ARG A 50 11.09 1.95 6.37
C ARG A 50 9.63 1.64 6.13
N ALA A 51 9.00 2.41 5.24
CA ALA A 51 7.66 2.14 4.73
C ALA A 51 7.66 2.11 3.20
N ARG A 52 7.10 1.07 2.60
CA ARG A 52 6.84 1.00 1.16
C ARG A 52 5.35 0.73 0.95
N VAL A 53 4.67 1.64 0.28
CA VAL A 53 3.22 1.57 0.05
C VAL A 53 2.93 1.76 -1.43
N ALA A 54 2.29 0.77 -2.05
CA ALA A 54 1.89 0.83 -3.44
C ALA A 54 0.38 0.62 -3.57
N LEU A 55 -0.25 1.36 -4.46
CA LEU A 55 -1.65 1.24 -4.83
C LEU A 55 -1.77 0.61 -6.22
N THR A 56 -2.78 -0.25 -6.39
CA THR A 56 -3.12 -0.90 -7.65
C THR A 56 -4.59 -0.64 -7.99
N GLY A 57 -4.92 -0.49 -9.27
CA GLY A 57 -6.30 -0.31 -9.75
C GLY A 57 -6.90 1.08 -9.49
N ALA A 58 -6.27 1.90 -8.65
CA ALA A 58 -6.70 3.28 -8.39
C ALA A 58 -6.38 4.23 -9.56
N ALA A 59 -5.29 4.01 -10.30
CA ALA A 59 -4.83 4.80 -11.44
C ALA A 59 -4.52 3.91 -12.67
N ASP A 60 -4.13 4.53 -13.78
CA ASP A 60 -3.73 3.88 -15.05
C ASP A 60 -2.59 2.85 -14.90
N LYS A 61 -1.76 3.02 -13.87
CA LYS A 61 -0.69 2.11 -13.47
C LYS A 61 -0.61 1.99 -11.95
N ALA A 62 0.18 1.02 -11.49
CA ALA A 62 0.51 0.94 -10.06
C ALA A 62 1.29 2.20 -9.64
N VAL A 63 0.88 2.82 -8.54
CA VAL A 63 1.50 4.04 -8.02
C VAL A 63 2.07 3.81 -6.63
N ARG A 64 3.13 4.53 -6.30
CA ARG A 64 3.75 4.49 -4.97
C ARG A 64 3.25 5.66 -4.14
N ALA A 65 2.59 5.38 -3.01
CA ALA A 65 1.97 6.36 -2.14
C ALA A 65 3.01 7.01 -1.20
N ARG A 66 3.93 7.80 -1.77
CA ARG A 66 5.08 8.39 -1.04
C ARG A 66 4.67 9.28 0.14
N ALA A 67 3.54 9.98 0.05
CA ALA A 67 3.00 10.79 1.16
C ALA A 67 2.65 9.94 2.38
N VAL A 68 2.12 8.72 2.17
CA VAL A 68 1.85 7.74 3.23
C VAL A 68 3.15 7.24 3.83
N GLU A 69 4.15 6.93 3.00
CA GLU A 69 5.46 6.46 3.46
C GLU A 69 6.13 7.49 4.36
N ALA A 70 6.21 8.74 3.90
CA ALA A 70 6.80 9.85 4.65
C ALA A 70 6.08 10.13 5.98
N ALA A 71 4.75 9.93 6.02
CA ALA A 71 3.98 10.10 7.25
C ALA A 71 4.27 9.02 8.31
N LEU A 72 4.77 7.84 7.92
CA LEU A 72 5.02 6.71 8.82
C LEU A 72 6.47 6.60 9.27
N GLU A 73 7.42 6.85 8.36
CA GLU A 73 8.85 6.74 8.66
C GLU A 73 9.23 7.65 9.84
N GLY A 74 10.12 7.17 10.71
CA GLY A 74 10.65 7.93 11.84
C GLY A 74 9.78 7.95 13.11
N GLY A 75 8.70 7.18 13.22
CA GLY A 75 8.14 6.94 14.56
C GLY A 75 7.13 5.78 14.65
N PRO A 76 6.23 5.80 15.65
CA PRO A 76 5.50 4.60 16.04
C PRO A 76 4.33 4.29 15.10
N LEU A 77 4.07 3.00 14.89
CA LEU A 77 2.94 2.50 14.08
C LEU A 77 1.63 2.42 14.89
N THR A 78 1.21 3.50 15.55
CA THR A 78 -0.07 3.50 16.29
C THR A 78 -1.26 3.49 15.33
N PRO A 79 -2.45 3.01 15.76
CA PRO A 79 -3.65 3.04 14.93
C PRO A 79 -3.99 4.44 14.39
N GLU A 80 -3.82 5.47 15.21
CA GLU A 80 -4.11 6.87 14.87
C GLU A 80 -3.15 7.37 13.80
N ARG A 81 -1.85 7.08 13.95
CA ARG A 81 -0.85 7.47 12.95
C ARG A 81 -1.02 6.72 11.64
N ILE A 82 -1.36 5.43 11.70
CA ILE A 82 -1.69 4.64 10.51
C ILE A 82 -2.90 5.24 9.78
N ALA A 83 -3.95 5.62 10.51
CA ALA A 83 -5.14 6.25 9.93
C ALA A 83 -4.80 7.61 9.30
N ALA A 84 -4.03 8.46 9.99
CA ALA A 84 -3.59 9.76 9.50
C ALA A 84 -2.63 9.67 8.30
N ALA A 85 -1.79 8.62 8.23
CA ALA A 85 -0.98 8.37 7.05
C ALA A 85 -1.83 7.87 5.88
N ALA A 86 -2.79 6.99 6.14
CA ALA A 86 -3.64 6.40 5.10
C ALA A 86 -4.59 7.42 4.44
N SER A 87 -4.99 8.49 5.13
CA SER A 87 -5.78 9.57 4.50
C SER A 87 -5.04 10.24 3.34
N LYS A 88 -3.70 10.18 3.34
CA LYS A 88 -2.84 10.70 2.28
C LYS A 88 -2.71 9.80 1.05
N ALA A 89 -3.38 8.64 1.04
CA ALA A 89 -3.19 7.61 0.01
C ALA A 89 -3.45 8.10 -1.42
N ALA A 90 -4.43 8.98 -1.60
CA ALA A 90 -4.83 9.50 -2.90
C ALA A 90 -4.29 10.92 -3.19
N GLU A 91 -3.41 11.46 -2.34
CA GLU A 91 -2.81 12.78 -2.57
C GLU A 91 -2.02 12.80 -3.88
N GLY A 92 -2.40 13.70 -4.79
CA GLY A 92 -1.77 13.83 -6.10
C GLY A 92 -2.07 12.68 -7.07
N LEU A 93 -3.10 11.86 -6.80
CA LEU A 93 -3.48 10.73 -7.65
C LEU A 93 -4.68 11.06 -8.53
N GLU A 94 -4.49 10.96 -9.85
CA GLU A 94 -5.60 10.93 -10.81
C GLU A 94 -6.27 9.55 -10.76
N CYS A 95 -7.39 9.47 -10.04
CA CYS A 95 -8.10 8.21 -9.87
C CYS A 95 -8.97 7.88 -11.10
N LEU A 96 -9.00 6.61 -11.48
CA LEU A 96 -9.84 6.12 -12.58
C LEU A 96 -11.33 6.21 -12.24
N GLY A 97 -12.15 6.45 -13.26
CA GLY A 97 -13.61 6.35 -13.18
C GLY A 97 -14.13 5.36 -14.22
N ASP A 98 -15.02 4.46 -13.80
CA ASP A 98 -15.72 3.52 -14.69
C ASP A 98 -17.10 3.14 -14.12
N LEU A 99 -17.76 2.16 -14.77
CA LEU A 99 -19.07 1.63 -14.36
C LEU A 99 -19.08 1.01 -12.95
N VAL A 100 -17.91 0.68 -12.40
CA VAL A 100 -17.77 -0.05 -11.13
C VAL A 100 -17.46 0.92 -9.98
N ALA A 101 -16.67 1.96 -10.23
CA ALA A 101 -16.29 2.94 -9.23
C ALA A 101 -15.97 4.30 -9.86
N SER A 102 -16.56 5.36 -9.29
CA SER A 102 -16.17 6.75 -9.61
C SER A 102 -14.76 7.06 -9.11
N PRO A 103 -14.09 8.10 -9.66
CA PRO A 103 -12.78 8.56 -9.17
C PRO A 103 -12.78 8.85 -7.67
N GLU A 104 -13.84 9.50 -7.16
CA GLU A 104 -13.99 9.85 -5.75
C GLU A 104 -14.13 8.60 -4.88
N TYR A 105 -14.90 7.62 -5.36
CA TYR A 105 -15.05 6.35 -4.65
C TYR A 105 -13.73 5.57 -4.62
N ARG A 106 -12.95 5.56 -5.71
CA ARG A 106 -11.60 4.95 -5.70
C ARG A 106 -10.64 5.67 -4.78
N ALA A 107 -10.65 7.00 -4.76
CA ALA A 107 -9.83 7.78 -3.83
C ALA A 107 -10.17 7.43 -2.37
N HIS A 108 -11.46 7.32 -2.04
CA HIS A 108 -11.90 6.89 -0.72
C HIS A 108 -11.46 5.46 -0.40
N LEU A 109 -11.66 4.51 -1.33
CA LEU A 109 -11.21 3.13 -1.16
C LEU A 109 -9.69 3.02 -1.01
N ALA A 110 -8.90 3.86 -1.68
CA ALA A 110 -7.45 3.88 -1.52
C ALA A 110 -7.06 4.14 -0.06
N GLN A 111 -7.70 5.12 0.59
CA GLN A 111 -7.47 5.40 2.02
C GLN A 111 -7.84 4.20 2.90
N VAL A 112 -9.01 3.59 2.65
CA VAL A 112 -9.48 2.42 3.41
C VAL A 112 -8.54 1.23 3.28
N TYR A 113 -8.11 0.89 2.06
CA TYR A 113 -7.30 -0.29 1.80
C TYR A 113 -5.83 -0.09 2.15
N VAL A 114 -5.29 1.13 2.04
CA VAL A 114 -3.98 1.46 2.61
C VAL A 114 -4.00 1.29 4.12
N ARG A 115 -5.03 1.80 4.82
CA ARG A 115 -5.16 1.59 6.27
C ARG A 115 -5.16 0.10 6.63
N ARG A 116 -5.97 -0.70 5.95
CA ARG A 116 -6.04 -2.16 6.16
C ARG A 116 -4.71 -2.87 5.93
N ALA A 117 -4.02 -2.54 4.84
CA ALA A 117 -2.71 -3.13 4.53
C ALA A 117 -1.65 -2.73 5.57
N LEU A 118 -1.62 -1.46 5.99
CA LEU A 118 -0.70 -0.97 7.01
C LEU A 118 -0.94 -1.62 8.37
N THR A 119 -2.20 -1.73 8.81
CA THR A 119 -2.56 -2.41 10.07
C THR A 119 -2.08 -3.85 10.06
N ALA A 120 -2.41 -4.62 9.02
CA ALA A 120 -2.00 -6.02 8.91
C ALA A 120 -0.47 -6.19 8.83
N ALA A 121 0.22 -5.30 8.11
CA ALA A 121 1.69 -5.32 8.05
C ALA A 121 2.32 -4.98 9.41
N ALA A 122 1.76 -4.01 10.15
CA ALA A 122 2.24 -3.61 11.47
C ALA A 122 2.06 -4.72 12.51
N GLU A 123 0.91 -5.41 12.50
CA GLU A 123 0.66 -6.57 13.36
C GLU A 123 1.68 -7.70 13.10
N ARG A 124 1.92 -8.03 11.83
CA ARG A 124 2.91 -9.05 11.45
C ARG A 124 4.34 -8.66 11.82
N ALA A 125 4.72 -7.39 11.62
CA ALA A 125 6.06 -6.90 11.96
C ALA A 125 6.33 -6.96 13.47
N ARG A 126 5.29 -6.81 14.30
CA ARG A 126 5.37 -6.97 15.75
C ARG A 126 5.47 -8.43 16.17
N ALA A 127 4.77 -9.32 15.47
CA ALA A 127 4.79 -10.77 15.75
C ALA A 127 6.07 -11.47 15.26
N SER A 128 6.81 -10.87 14.32
CA SER A 128 8.09 -11.39 13.81
C SER A 128 9.31 -11.00 14.65
N ARG A 129 9.11 -10.44 15.85
CA ARG A 129 10.15 -10.22 16.86
C ARG A 129 10.21 -11.40 17.82
#